data_AF-W2TTL4-F1
#
_entry.id   AF-W2TTL4-F1
#
_cell.length_a   1.000
_cell.length_b   1.000
_cell.length_c   1.000
_cell.angle_alpha   90.00
_cell.angle_beta   90.00
_cell.angle_gamma   90.00
#
_symmetry.space_group_name_H-M   'P 1'
#
loop_
_entity.id
_entity.type
_entity.pdbx_description
1 polymer ?
#
loop_
_entity_poly.entity_id
_entity_poly.type
_entity_poly.pdbx_seq_one_letter_code
_entity_poly.pdbx_strand_id
1 'polypeptide(L)' 'MLMTPKKNLNACENGIPCPVKTGRQFLAATIDFTKFQSIIDMLKDNAPYQLQLTLHDKKSGDNMSGKCSDASHNYIR' A
#
# COMPACT_ATOMS: atom_id res chain seq x y z
N MET A 1 -6.51 -19.25 10.19
CA MET A 1 -7.54 -18.35 10.74
C MET A 1 -6.84 -17.02 11.02
N LEU A 2 -7.00 -15.91 10.31
CA LEU A 2 -7.95 -15.46 9.28
C LEU A 2 -7.18 -15.03 8.01
N MET A 3 -7.62 -15.56 6.87
CA MET A 3 -7.22 -15.14 5.53
C MET A 3 -8.16 -14.00 5.09
N THR A 4 -7.65 -12.83 4.71
CA THR A 4 -8.26 -12.00 3.65
C THR A 4 -7.22 -11.04 3.08
N PRO A 5 -7.06 -10.94 1.74
CA PRO A 5 -6.27 -9.87 1.14
C PRO A 5 -7.13 -8.62 1.31
N LYS A 6 -6.75 -7.64 2.13
CA LYS A 6 -7.47 -6.36 2.14
C LYS A 6 -7.15 -5.58 0.86
N LYS A 7 -7.65 -6.07 -0.29
CA LYS A 7 -8.05 -5.18 -1.38
C LYS A 7 -9.03 -4.19 -0.74
N ASN A 8 -8.68 -2.90 -0.78
CA ASN A 8 -9.44 -1.81 -0.16
C ASN A 8 -9.23 -1.67 1.36
N LEU A 9 -7.99 -1.37 1.78
CA LEU A 9 -7.75 -0.83 3.12
C LEU A 9 -8.50 0.50 3.26
N ASN A 10 -9.44 0.57 4.20
CA ASN A 10 -10.16 1.80 4.51
C ASN A 10 -9.23 2.73 5.30
N ALA A 11 -8.73 3.79 4.67
CA ALA A 11 -7.82 4.74 5.31
C ALA A 11 -8.42 5.33 6.60
N CYS A 12 -9.74 5.57 6.65
CA CYS A 12 -10.43 6.09 7.84
C CYS A 12 -10.31 5.18 9.07
N GLU A 13 -10.27 3.87 8.84
CA GLU A 13 -10.13 2.85 9.89
C GLU A 13 -8.66 2.59 10.26
N ASN A 14 -7.71 3.18 9.52
CA ASN A 14 -6.28 2.94 9.66
C ASN A 14 -5.51 4.23 10.01
N GLY A 15 -6.15 5.11 10.80
CA GLY A 15 -5.50 6.27 11.42
C GLY A 15 -5.63 7.59 10.66
N ILE A 16 -6.31 7.62 9.51
CA ILE A 16 -6.62 8.88 8.82
C ILE A 16 -7.94 9.43 9.34
N PRO A 17 -7.96 10.65 9.92
CA PRO A 17 -9.20 11.26 10.37
C PRO A 17 -10.12 11.55 9.18
N CYS A 18 -11.38 11.12 9.28
CA CYS A 18 -12.41 11.35 8.27
C CYS A 18 -13.47 12.35 8.77
N PRO A 19 -13.89 13.34 7.96
CA PRO A 19 -13.48 13.59 6.57
C PRO A 19 -12.00 13.97 6.46
N VAL A 20 -11.34 13.48 5.40
CA VAL A 20 -9.90 13.67 5.19
C VAL A 20 -9.60 15.16 5.12
N LYS A 21 -8.79 15.64 6.06
CA LYS A 21 -8.37 17.05 6.11
C LYS A 21 -7.41 17.38 4.98
N THR A 22 -7.45 18.62 4.49
CA THR A 22 -6.45 19.12 3.55
C THR A 22 -5.07 19.25 4.22
N GLY A 23 -4.00 19.09 3.44
CA GLY A 23 -2.61 19.15 3.92
C GLY A 23 -1.91 17.79 3.95
N ARG A 24 -0.65 17.78 4.39
CA ARG A 24 0.18 16.57 4.46
C ARG A 24 -0.27 15.69 5.62
N GLN A 25 -0.55 14.42 5.34
CA GLN A 25 -0.88 13.41 6.33
C GLN A 25 -0.03 12.17 6.10
N PHE A 26 0.21 11.41 7.17
CA PHE A 26 0.97 10.16 7.13
C PHE A 26 0.01 8.99 7.33
N LEU A 27 0.08 8.00 6.44
CA LEU A 27 -0.65 6.75 6.55
C LEU A 27 0.37 5.64 6.73
N ALA A 28 0.30 4.93 7.86
CA ALA A 28 1.03 3.69 8.03
C ALA A 28 0.24 2.57 7.35
N ALA A 29 0.83 1.92 6.35
CA ALA A 29 0.23 0.80 5.64
C ALA A 29 1.19 -0.39 5.63
N THR A 30 0.71 -1.55 6.08
CA THR A 30 1.45 -2.81 5.96
C THR A 30 0.99 -3.52 4.70
N ILE A 31 1.91 -3.77 3.78
CA ILE A 31 1.66 -4.53 2.56
C ILE A 31 2.10 -5.97 2.81
N ASP A 32 1.15 -6.91 2.75
CA ASP A 32 1.44 -8.33 2.83
C ASP A 32 1.70 -8.89 1.42
N PHE A 33 2.97 -9.22 1.15
CA PHE A 33 3.43 -9.71 -0.14
C PHE A 33 3.29 -11.23 -0.32
N THR A 34 2.93 -11.98 0.74
CA THR A 34 2.89 -13.46 0.71
C THR A 34 2.04 -14.02 -0.43
N LYS A 35 1.01 -13.28 -0.86
CA LYS A 35 0.09 -13.68 -1.95
C LYS A 35 0.64 -13.48 -3.34
N PHE A 36 1.68 -12.70 -3.47
CA PHE A 36 2.37 -12.41 -4.72
C PHE A 36 3.71 -13.13 -4.78
N GLN A 37 3.98 -14.05 -3.86
CA GLN A 37 5.27 -14.74 -3.76
C GLN A 37 5.69 -15.38 -5.09
N SER A 38 4.78 -16.04 -5.80
CA SER A 38 5.09 -16.63 -7.11
C SER A 38 5.53 -15.61 -8.17
N ILE A 39 5.00 -14.38 -8.13
CA ILE A 39 5.42 -13.29 -9.03
C ILE A 39 6.75 -12.71 -8.56
N ILE A 40 6.90 -12.54 -7.24
CA ILE A 40 8.11 -12.03 -6.60
C ILE A 40 9.29 -12.97 -6.85
N ASP A 41 9.08 -14.29 -6.80
CA ASP A 41 10.10 -15.30 -7.08
C ASP A 41 10.60 -15.25 -8.54
N MET A 42 9.77 -14.72 -9.46
CA MET A 42 10.17 -14.47 -10.85
C MET A 42 10.94 -13.15 -11.02
N LEU A 43 10.92 -12.26 -10.03
CA LEU A 43 11.66 -11.00 -10.07
C LEU A 43 13.15 -11.27 -9.86
N LYS A 44 13.99 -10.58 -10.66
CA LYS A 44 15.43 -10.69 -10.58
C LYS A 44 15.96 -10.20 -9.22
N ASP A 45 16.86 -10.98 -8.65
CA ASP A 45 17.64 -10.62 -7.48
C ASP A 45 18.38 -9.29 -7.69
N ASN A 46 18.44 -8.47 -6.63
CA ASN A 46 19.22 -7.22 -6.60
C ASN A 46 18.86 -6.20 -7.69
N ALA A 47 17.65 -6.28 -8.24
CA ALA A 47 17.13 -5.28 -9.19
C ALA A 47 16.24 -4.26 -8.47
N PRO A 48 16.25 -2.98 -8.89
CA PRO A 48 15.39 -1.96 -8.29
C PRO A 48 13.94 -2.14 -8.74
N TYR A 49 13.03 -2.34 -7.79
CA TYR A 49 11.59 -2.41 -8.02
C TYR A 49 10.89 -1.21 -7.39
N GLN A 50 9.93 -0.63 -8.12
CA GLN A 50 9.12 0.47 -7.60
C GLN A 50 7.76 -0.04 -7.14
N LEU A 51 7.41 0.27 -5.89
CA LEU A 51 6.04 0.10 -5.39
C LEU A 51 5.26 1.40 -5.61
N GLN A 52 4.08 1.27 -6.22
CA GLN A 52 3.12 2.36 -6.37
C GLN A 52 1.85 2.01 -5.61
N LEU A 53 1.42 2.91 -4.74
CA LEU A 53 0.16 2.83 -4.02
C LEU A 53 -0.80 3.87 -4.58
N THR A 54 -2.05 3.48 -4.80
CA THR A 54 -3.11 4.39 -5.22
C THR A 54 -4.18 4.43 -4.15
N LEU A 55 -4.45 5.63 -3.65
CA LEU A 55 -5.53 5.96 -2.75
C LEU A 55 -6.70 6.49 -3.59
N HIS A 56 -7.88 5.91 -3.39
CA HIS A 56 -9.09 6.33 -4.08
C HIS A 56 -10.05 6.97 -3.09
N ASP A 57 -10.41 8.24 -3.28
CA ASP A 57 -11.47 8.88 -2.49
C ASP A 57 -12.83 8.56 -3.11
N LYS A 58 -13.66 7.84 -2.34
CA LYS A 58 -15.02 7.50 -2.76
C LYS A 58 -15.95 8.72 -2.83
N LYS A 59 -15.66 9.80 -2.09
CA LYS A 59 -16.54 10.96 -2.02
C LYS A 59 -16.34 11.89 -3.20
N SER A 60 -15.09 12.26 -3.53
CA SER A 60 -14.81 13.09 -4.70
C SER A 60 -14.66 12.29 -6.00
N GLY A 61 -14.35 10.99 -5.91
CA GLY A 61 -14.00 10.16 -7.07
C GLY A 61 -12.52 10.27 -7.47
N ASP A 62 -11.72 11.04 -6.74
CA ASP A 62 -10.32 11.30 -7.10
C ASP A 62 -9.40 10.13 -6.76
N ASN A 63 -8.31 10.03 -7.53
CA ASN A 63 -7.22 9.10 -7.31
C ASN A 63 -5.95 9.85 -6.96
N MET A 64 -5.37 9.55 -5.80
CA MET A 64 -4.05 10.00 -5.39
C MET A 64 -3.07 8.83 -5.55
N SER A 65 -2.00 9.01 -6.33
CA SER A 65 -0.92 8.02 -6.42
C SER A 65 0.29 8.47 -5.60
N GLY A 66 0.87 7.56 -4.83
CA GLY A 66 2.07 7.78 -4.03
C GLY A 66 3.11 6.69 -4.28
N LYS A 67 4.39 7.05 -4.19
CA LYS A 67 5.50 6.09 -4.16
C LYS A 67 5.85 5.78 -2.71
N CYS A 68 6.11 4.51 -2.39
CA CYS A 68 6.63 4.15 -1.06
C CYS A 68 8.09 4.62 -0.95
N SER A 69 8.40 5.44 0.07
CA SER A 69 9.78 5.89 0.32
C SER A 69 10.61 4.89 1.11
N ASP A 70 9.98 4.01 1.91
CA ASP A 70 10.65 3.08 2.83
C ASP A 70 10.16 1.63 2.64
N ALA A 71 10.43 1.05 1.46
CA ALA A 71 10.24 -0.38 1.26
C ALA A 71 11.48 -1.14 1.74
N SER A 72 11.46 -1.66 2.97
CA SER A 72 12.56 -2.49 3.49
C SER A 72 12.77 -3.71 2.59
N HIS A 73 14.01 -3.92 2.12
CA HIS A 73 14.40 -5.04 1.25
C HIS A 73 13.96 -6.41 1.78
N ASN A 74 13.93 -6.59 3.11
CA ASN A 74 13.53 -7.83 3.79
C ASN A 74 12.01 -8.08 3.85
N TYR A 75 11.18 -7.21 3.26
CA TYR A 75 9.72 -7.40 3.24
C TYR A 75 9.21 -7.90 1.89
N ILE A 76 10.05 -7.82 0.86
CA ILE A 76 9.72 -8.29 -0.49
C ILE A 76 10.26 -9.71 -0.72
N ARG A 77 11.23 -10.18 0.07
CA ARG A 77 11.73 -11.56 0.05
C ARG A 77 11.66 -12.19 1.43
#